data_AF-A0A318ESM4-F1
#
_entry.id   AF-A0A318ESM4-F1
#
_cell.length_a   1.000
_cell.length_b   1.000
_cell.length_c   1.000
_cell.angle_alpha   90.00
_cell.angle_beta   90.00
_cell.angle_gamma   90.00
#
_symmetry.space_group_name_H-M   'P 1'
#
loop_
_entity.id
_entity.type
_entity.pdbx_description
1 polymer ?
#
loop_
_entity_poly.entity_id
_entity_poly.type
_entity_poly.pdbx_seq_one_letter_code
_entity_poly.pdbx_strand_id
1 'polypeptide(L)'
;MADGQKYVVHGMRAKCSEGSMENYINTDVGHGIVYQGQPVLNANDHEKNVNLTHFGDCNSKLIYEEAKKQADEKYKTEEGDGFFSKIGKAVAKTVTKAVLDVKAVFASNKCELDTPLPWIFASRDHMIDGAPALTMESQCACKFGGIITIVPEAEEASEEESEQEEEVVEIEPNAVPLVAAASETAETGMKTKAEMAEGVTAGVAAALAGMAIAAKNKEVKENEINESSEGSISTQQLTEILVNTNHFQANAVTDSMAVELNRVLQEYNITTKQEVQMFLAATIHESRLSLSEAGWCGTETVKKYCEKYEPNTSIGKDLGNIQTGDGYKFRGAGYIQLTGRYNYQKFSEHIEIKYGYDAEIMKRGADYIITKYAWEAAGYYWNKNEINKIIQDGNDDNLDDIMIYKRVSNAINRGNADSKKDPGEWSDRQERFNEVLSAYE
;
A
#
# COMPACT_ATOMS: atom_id res chain seq x y z
N MET A 1 -27.82 11.85 3.70
CA MET A 1 -27.12 11.31 2.52
C MET A 1 -26.83 12.46 1.57
N ALA A 2 -25.59 12.59 1.11
CA ALA A 2 -25.27 13.45 -0.04
C ALA A 2 -25.62 12.72 -1.34
N ASP A 3 -25.83 13.47 -2.42
CA ASP A 3 -26.20 12.90 -3.71
C ASP A 3 -25.02 12.13 -4.34
N GLY A 4 -25.30 10.98 -4.95
CA GLY A 4 -24.31 10.12 -5.62
C GLY A 4 -23.53 9.09 -4.77
N GLN A 5 -23.55 9.14 -3.43
CA GLN A 5 -22.82 8.16 -2.60
C GLN A 5 -23.68 6.90 -2.34
N LYS A 6 -23.23 5.73 -2.83
CA LYS A 6 -23.89 4.42 -2.58
C LYS A 6 -23.50 3.90 -1.18
N TYR A 7 -24.51 3.62 -0.34
CA TYR A 7 -24.40 3.09 1.03
C TYR A 7 -24.63 1.58 1.05
N VAL A 8 -24.03 0.87 2.01
CA VAL A 8 -24.27 -0.58 2.17
C VAL A 8 -25.50 -0.81 3.04
N VAL A 9 -26.36 -1.72 2.58
CA VAL A 9 -27.60 -2.10 3.26
C VAL A 9 -27.64 -3.60 3.57
N HIS A 10 -28.55 -3.98 4.46
CA HIS A 10 -28.92 -5.37 4.70
C HIS A 10 -29.21 -6.11 3.39
N GLY A 11 -28.67 -7.32 3.24
CA GLY A 11 -28.88 -8.17 2.05
C GLY A 11 -27.92 -7.90 0.89
N MET A 12 -27.03 -6.91 0.97
CA MET A 12 -25.90 -6.79 0.04
C MET A 12 -24.89 -7.93 0.25
N ARG A 13 -24.04 -8.17 -0.77
CA ARG A 13 -22.99 -9.20 -0.71
C ARG A 13 -21.63 -8.62 -0.29
N ALA A 14 -20.84 -9.44 0.39
CA ALA A 14 -19.42 -9.25 0.65
C ALA A 14 -18.61 -10.45 0.16
N LYS A 15 -17.30 -10.26 0.02
CA LYS A 15 -16.33 -11.33 -0.25
C LYS A 15 -15.03 -11.10 0.52
N CYS A 16 -14.41 -12.18 0.97
CA CYS A 16 -13.07 -12.17 1.57
C CYS A 16 -12.02 -12.49 0.50
N SER A 17 -10.89 -11.79 0.47
CA SER A 17 -9.78 -12.03 -0.48
C SER A 17 -9.25 -13.47 -0.46
N GLU A 18 -9.39 -14.14 0.67
CA GLU A 18 -8.88 -15.49 0.94
C GLU A 18 -9.96 -16.58 0.86
N GLY A 19 -11.23 -16.16 0.71
CA GLY A 19 -12.41 -17.01 0.74
C GLY A 19 -12.79 -17.53 -0.65
N SER A 20 -13.38 -18.72 -0.71
CA SER A 20 -13.77 -19.38 -1.97
C SER A 20 -15.14 -18.95 -2.50
N MET A 21 -15.88 -18.09 -1.79
CA MET A 21 -17.22 -17.62 -2.20
C MET A 21 -17.55 -16.25 -1.60
N GLU A 22 -18.52 -15.58 -2.22
CA GLU A 22 -19.21 -14.41 -1.67
C GLU A 22 -20.29 -14.86 -0.67
N ASN A 23 -20.71 -13.98 0.24
CA ASN A 23 -21.82 -14.24 1.16
C ASN A 23 -22.54 -12.92 1.53
N TYR A 24 -23.75 -13.02 2.10
CA TYR A 24 -24.58 -11.85 2.44
C TYR A 24 -24.14 -11.17 3.74
N ILE A 25 -24.33 -9.85 3.79
CA ILE A 25 -24.16 -9.01 4.99
C ILE A 25 -25.54 -8.77 5.62
N ASN A 26 -25.69 -9.15 6.89
CA ASN A 26 -26.96 -9.15 7.61
C ASN A 26 -26.96 -8.14 8.78
N THR A 27 -28.13 -7.96 9.38
CA THR A 27 -28.33 -7.27 10.67
C THR A 27 -29.68 -7.71 11.24
N ASP A 28 -29.74 -8.06 12.53
CA ASP A 28 -30.92 -8.68 13.15
C ASP A 28 -31.93 -7.66 13.69
N VAL A 29 -31.49 -6.42 13.95
CA VAL A 29 -32.29 -5.39 14.63
C VAL A 29 -32.56 -4.18 13.74
N GLY A 30 -31.57 -3.78 12.92
CA GLY A 30 -31.64 -2.63 12.03
C GLY A 30 -31.57 -1.27 12.76
N HIS A 31 -30.64 -0.42 12.35
CA HIS A 31 -30.26 0.81 13.06
C HIS A 31 -31.19 2.01 12.79
N GLY A 32 -32.50 1.78 12.65
CA GLY A 32 -33.54 2.80 12.44
C GLY A 32 -33.50 3.59 11.11
N ILE A 33 -32.40 3.55 10.36
CA ILE A 33 -32.19 4.26 9.09
C ILE A 33 -32.28 3.28 7.93
N VAL A 34 -33.00 3.67 6.87
CA VAL A 34 -33.14 2.90 5.63
C VAL A 34 -32.64 3.65 4.40
N TYR A 35 -32.09 2.92 3.44
CA TYR A 35 -31.70 3.38 2.11
C TYR A 35 -32.23 2.37 1.09
N GLN A 36 -32.84 2.84 -0.01
CA GLN A 36 -33.51 1.99 -1.01
C GLN A 36 -34.51 0.98 -0.40
N GLY A 37 -35.11 1.30 0.76
CA GLY A 37 -36.06 0.46 1.48
C GLY A 37 -35.45 -0.54 2.47
N GLN A 38 -34.12 -0.74 2.46
CA GLN A 38 -33.42 -1.69 3.34
C GLN A 38 -32.67 -0.98 4.48
N PRO A 39 -32.51 -1.60 5.67
CA PRO A 39 -31.68 -1.07 6.76
C PRO A 39 -30.25 -0.77 6.32
N VAL A 40 -29.75 0.44 6.65
CA VAL A 40 -28.36 0.84 6.38
C VAL A 40 -27.44 0.26 7.46
N LEU A 41 -26.29 -0.27 7.05
CA LEU A 41 -25.28 -0.84 7.93
C LEU A 41 -24.26 0.22 8.39
N ASN A 42 -23.64 0.02 9.55
CA ASN A 42 -22.58 0.84 10.12
C ASN A 42 -21.31 0.02 10.43
N ALA A 43 -20.23 0.68 10.82
CA ALA A 43 -18.94 0.03 11.03
C ALA A 43 -18.93 -1.11 12.08
N ASN A 44 -19.89 -1.17 12.99
CA ASN A 44 -20.00 -2.25 13.97
C ASN A 44 -20.72 -3.50 13.42
N ASP A 45 -21.30 -3.47 12.21
CA ASP A 45 -21.96 -4.63 11.59
C ASP A 45 -20.94 -5.64 11.01
N HIS A 46 -20.12 -6.23 11.88
CA HIS A 46 -19.11 -7.23 11.53
C HIS A 46 -19.17 -8.51 12.39
N GLU A 47 -20.18 -8.67 13.24
CA GLU A 47 -20.23 -9.75 14.23
C GLU A 47 -20.48 -11.14 13.58
N LYS A 48 -19.72 -12.14 14.03
CA LYS A 48 -19.70 -13.51 13.50
C LYS A 48 -21.04 -14.21 13.72
N ASN A 49 -21.63 -14.71 12.65
CA ASN A 49 -22.95 -15.34 12.58
C ASN A 49 -24.14 -14.39 12.82
N VAL A 50 -23.92 -13.09 12.98
CA VAL A 50 -24.97 -12.05 13.04
C VAL A 50 -24.91 -11.24 11.76
N ASN A 51 -23.85 -10.44 11.56
CA ASN A 51 -23.69 -9.65 10.35
C ASN A 51 -22.94 -10.41 9.25
N LEU A 52 -21.91 -11.19 9.62
CA LEU A 52 -21.01 -11.84 8.69
C LEU A 52 -20.89 -13.35 8.99
N THR A 53 -20.88 -14.15 7.93
CA THR A 53 -20.80 -15.62 7.99
C THR A 53 -19.58 -16.12 7.20
N HIS A 54 -19.41 -17.44 7.07
CA HIS A 54 -18.23 -18.01 6.42
C HIS A 54 -18.17 -17.69 4.90
N PHE A 55 -16.96 -17.40 4.41
CA PHE A 55 -16.67 -17.20 2.97
C PHE A 55 -16.18 -18.51 2.33
N GLY A 56 -16.92 -19.60 2.56
CA GLY A 56 -16.62 -20.92 1.99
C GLY A 56 -15.35 -21.57 2.57
N ASP A 57 -14.42 -21.96 1.70
CA ASP A 57 -13.08 -22.41 2.06
C ASP A 57 -12.09 -21.23 2.11
N CYS A 58 -11.11 -21.29 3.01
CA CYS A 58 -10.13 -20.26 3.32
C CYS A 58 -8.71 -20.74 3.00
N ASN A 59 -7.90 -19.87 2.37
CA ASN A 59 -6.56 -20.19 1.89
C ASN A 59 -5.42 -19.54 2.71
N SER A 60 -5.75 -18.79 3.77
CA SER A 60 -4.87 -17.74 4.29
C SER A 60 -3.77 -18.16 5.29
N LYS A 61 -2.84 -17.23 5.51
CA LYS A 61 -1.64 -17.38 6.37
C LYS A 61 -1.37 -16.16 7.26
N LEU A 62 -2.37 -15.75 8.04
CA LEU A 62 -2.28 -14.85 9.21
C LEU A 62 -1.65 -13.47 8.97
N ILE A 63 -2.49 -12.49 8.58
CA ILE A 63 -2.18 -11.05 8.66
C ILE A 63 -3.34 -10.33 9.38
N TYR A 64 -3.30 -10.31 10.71
CA TYR A 64 -4.23 -9.55 11.55
C TYR A 64 -3.69 -8.16 11.90
N GLU A 65 -2.42 -8.10 12.28
CA GLU A 65 -1.89 -7.03 13.11
C GLU A 65 -1.68 -5.71 12.34
N GLU A 66 -1.41 -5.79 11.04
CA GLU A 66 -1.27 -4.62 10.16
C GLU A 66 -2.61 -3.92 9.93
N ALA A 67 -3.67 -4.67 9.60
CA ALA A 67 -5.01 -4.11 9.47
C ALA A 67 -5.55 -3.58 10.81
N LYS A 68 -5.13 -4.19 11.93
CA LYS A 68 -5.38 -3.62 13.26
C LYS A 68 -4.70 -2.27 13.44
N LYS A 69 -3.41 -2.15 13.11
CA LYS A 69 -2.68 -0.88 13.22
C LYS A 69 -3.37 0.21 12.39
N GLN A 70 -3.76 -0.09 11.16
CA GLN A 70 -4.48 0.84 10.27
C GLN A 70 -5.86 1.27 10.83
N ALA A 71 -6.61 0.35 11.42
CA ALA A 71 -7.88 0.67 12.09
C ALA A 71 -7.65 1.53 13.36
N ASP A 72 -6.74 1.12 14.24
CA ASP A 72 -6.40 1.84 15.46
C ASP A 72 -5.82 3.24 15.17
N GLU A 73 -5.15 3.44 14.04
CA GLU A 73 -4.67 4.76 13.57
C GLU A 73 -5.82 5.61 13.01
N LYS A 74 -6.69 5.05 12.16
CA LYS A 74 -7.84 5.78 11.62
C LYS A 74 -8.79 6.25 12.73
N TYR A 75 -9.14 5.38 13.68
CA TYR A 75 -9.99 5.77 14.82
C TYR A 75 -9.36 6.89 15.66
N LYS A 76 -8.03 6.89 15.89
CA LYS A 76 -7.34 7.98 16.60
C LYS A 76 -7.35 9.31 15.82
N THR A 77 -7.33 9.28 14.49
CA THR A 77 -7.46 10.51 13.68
C THR A 77 -8.88 11.09 13.68
N GLU A 78 -9.89 10.27 13.98
CA GLU A 78 -11.31 10.66 13.93
C GLU A 78 -11.89 10.95 15.35
N GLU A 79 -11.18 10.63 16.44
CA GLU A 79 -11.46 11.13 17.81
C GLU A 79 -11.20 12.64 18.02
N GLY A 80 -10.68 13.35 17.00
CA GLY A 80 -10.35 14.78 17.08
C GLY A 80 -11.55 15.71 17.33
N ASP A 81 -12.74 15.35 16.83
CA ASP A 81 -14.00 16.06 17.08
C ASP A 81 -14.82 15.31 18.15
N GLY A 82 -14.74 15.79 19.39
CA GLY A 82 -15.11 15.02 20.57
C GLY A 82 -16.61 14.76 20.77
N PHE A 83 -17.10 13.59 20.36
CA PHE A 83 -18.49 13.15 20.62
C PHE A 83 -18.66 11.83 21.42
N PHE A 84 -17.64 10.95 21.53
CA PHE A 84 -17.81 9.60 22.13
C PHE A 84 -17.16 9.36 23.51
N SER A 85 -17.45 10.22 24.51
CA SER A 85 -17.03 9.94 25.89
C SER A 85 -18.00 8.97 26.60
N LYS A 86 -17.58 7.71 26.86
CA LYS A 86 -17.55 7.06 28.20
C LYS A 86 -17.40 5.52 28.24
N ILE A 87 -17.69 4.77 27.18
CA ILE A 87 -17.85 3.29 27.29
C ILE A 87 -16.53 2.50 27.26
N GLY A 88 -15.51 2.95 26.52
CA GLY A 88 -14.31 2.13 26.21
C GLY A 88 -13.36 1.74 27.35
N LYS A 89 -13.55 2.20 28.61
CA LYS A 89 -12.55 2.00 29.68
C LYS A 89 -12.54 0.61 30.36
N ALA A 90 -13.39 -0.33 29.95
CA ALA A 90 -13.52 -1.65 30.61
C ALA A 90 -12.67 -2.76 29.97
N VAL A 91 -12.37 -2.70 28.66
CA VAL A 91 -11.87 -3.86 27.88
C VAL A 91 -10.35 -4.09 28.06
N ALA A 92 -9.60 -3.04 28.40
CA ALA A 92 -8.13 -3.00 28.39
C ALA A 92 -7.40 -3.83 29.48
N LYS A 93 -8.01 -4.88 30.05
CA LYS A 93 -7.44 -5.61 31.21
C LYS A 93 -7.50 -7.14 31.15
N THR A 94 -7.93 -7.75 30.05
CA THR A 94 -8.19 -9.20 29.97
C THR A 94 -7.53 -9.92 28.78
N VAL A 95 -6.47 -9.34 28.19
CA VAL A 95 -5.67 -10.01 27.15
C VAL A 95 -4.25 -10.29 27.67
N THR A 96 -4.16 -11.30 28.51
CA THR A 96 -2.90 -11.95 28.87
C THR A 96 -3.21 -13.42 29.13
N LYS A 97 -2.40 -14.33 28.58
CA LYS A 97 -2.53 -15.81 28.67
C LYS A 97 -3.58 -16.46 27.74
N ALA A 98 -3.23 -16.59 26.46
CA ALA A 98 -3.76 -17.61 25.55
C ALA A 98 -2.70 -17.99 24.49
N VAL A 99 -1.75 -18.84 24.86
CA VAL A 99 -0.84 -19.58 23.96
C VAL A 99 -1.22 -21.06 24.07
N LEU A 100 -0.96 -21.85 23.01
CA LEU A 100 -1.48 -23.22 22.76
C LEU A 100 -2.92 -23.19 22.19
N ASP A 101 -3.32 -23.99 21.17
CA ASP A 101 -2.59 -25.03 20.42
C ASP A 101 -2.80 -24.89 18.89
N VAL A 102 -1.71 -24.74 18.13
CA VAL A 102 -1.75 -24.44 16.68
C VAL A 102 -1.87 -25.70 15.80
N LYS A 103 -1.67 -26.91 16.35
CA LYS A 103 -1.58 -28.16 15.56
C LYS A 103 -2.91 -28.83 15.19
N ALA A 104 -4.05 -28.34 15.68
CA ALA A 104 -5.36 -28.95 15.41
C ALA A 104 -6.16 -28.28 14.27
N VAL A 105 -5.88 -27.00 13.96
CA VAL A 105 -6.72 -26.16 13.07
C VAL A 105 -6.56 -26.53 11.60
N PHE A 106 -5.37 -26.98 11.18
CA PHE A 106 -5.04 -27.30 9.77
C PHE A 106 -5.67 -28.59 9.21
N ALA A 107 -6.70 -29.13 9.86
CA ALA A 107 -7.43 -30.32 9.39
C ALA A 107 -8.60 -29.98 8.43
N SER A 108 -9.04 -28.72 8.35
CA SER A 108 -10.07 -28.28 7.42
C SER A 108 -9.80 -26.90 6.87
N ASN A 109 -9.76 -26.74 5.55
CA ASN A 109 -9.65 -25.45 4.87
C ASN A 109 -10.96 -24.62 4.98
N LYS A 110 -11.86 -24.87 5.94
CA LYS A 110 -13.13 -24.15 6.06
C LYS A 110 -12.92 -22.77 6.70
N CYS A 111 -13.62 -21.75 6.21
CA CYS A 111 -13.51 -20.39 6.73
C CYS A 111 -14.10 -20.27 8.14
N GLU A 112 -13.26 -20.38 9.16
CA GLU A 112 -13.59 -19.91 10.51
C GLU A 112 -13.44 -18.39 10.57
N LEU A 113 -14.50 -17.65 10.23
CA LEU A 113 -14.49 -16.19 10.28
C LEU A 113 -14.12 -15.68 11.70
N ASP A 114 -13.22 -14.71 11.79
CA ASP A 114 -12.94 -13.95 13.02
C ASP A 114 -12.56 -12.52 12.61
N THR A 115 -13.48 -11.59 12.86
CA THR A 115 -13.45 -10.17 12.48
C THR A 115 -13.39 -9.33 13.76
N PRO A 116 -12.23 -9.25 14.44
CA PRO A 116 -12.12 -8.69 15.78
C PRO A 116 -12.14 -7.15 15.84
N LEU A 117 -12.43 -6.47 14.72
CA LEU A 117 -12.42 -5.02 14.58
C LEU A 117 -13.54 -4.54 13.63
N PRO A 118 -14.07 -3.31 13.84
CA PRO A 118 -15.00 -2.65 12.94
C PRO A 118 -14.55 -2.54 11.48
N TRP A 119 -15.50 -2.30 10.59
CA TRP A 119 -15.22 -1.90 9.22
C TRP A 119 -14.48 -0.55 9.18
N ILE A 120 -13.46 -0.46 8.33
CA ILE A 120 -12.74 0.76 7.97
C ILE A 120 -13.18 1.25 6.58
N PHE A 121 -12.81 2.48 6.23
CA PHE A 121 -13.25 3.19 5.01
C PHE A 121 -14.78 3.43 4.88
N ALA A 122 -15.50 3.38 6.01
CA ALA A 122 -16.87 3.88 6.15
C ALA A 122 -16.99 5.42 5.99
N SER A 123 -18.23 5.91 5.85
CA SER A 123 -18.57 7.32 5.58
C SER A 123 -18.19 8.24 6.75
N ARG A 124 -17.55 9.37 6.44
CA ARG A 124 -17.17 10.39 7.44
C ARG A 124 -18.30 11.34 7.82
N ASP A 125 -19.25 11.55 6.92
CA ASP A 125 -20.28 12.59 7.05
C ASP A 125 -21.62 12.04 7.61
N HIS A 126 -21.74 10.72 7.76
CA HIS A 126 -22.98 10.03 8.10
C HIS A 126 -22.76 8.96 9.18
N MET A 127 -23.16 9.29 10.41
CA MET A 127 -23.11 8.41 11.58
C MET A 127 -24.49 7.79 11.86
N ILE A 128 -24.52 6.51 12.22
CA ILE A 128 -25.71 5.70 12.53
C ILE A 128 -25.43 4.93 13.82
N ASP A 129 -26.30 5.06 14.82
CA ASP A 129 -26.17 4.49 16.17
C ASP A 129 -24.77 4.64 16.84
N GLY A 130 -24.07 5.71 16.46
CA GLY A 130 -22.76 6.10 16.98
C GLY A 130 -21.55 5.59 16.20
N ALA A 131 -21.75 4.87 15.09
CA ALA A 131 -20.69 4.40 14.19
C ALA A 131 -20.87 4.97 12.77
N PRO A 132 -19.79 5.10 11.98
CA PRO A 132 -19.89 5.59 10.60
C PRO A 132 -20.64 4.60 9.71
N ALA A 133 -21.50 5.10 8.83
CA ALA A 133 -22.30 4.31 7.90
C ALA A 133 -21.44 3.68 6.80
N LEU A 134 -21.70 2.42 6.45
CA LEU A 134 -20.92 1.69 5.46
C LEU A 134 -21.14 2.24 4.04
N THR A 135 -20.07 2.19 3.24
CA THR A 135 -19.99 2.63 1.84
C THR A 135 -19.46 1.49 0.96
N MET A 136 -19.58 1.62 -0.36
CA MET A 136 -18.96 0.67 -1.31
C MET A 136 -17.43 0.58 -1.21
N GLU A 137 -16.77 1.53 -0.55
CA GLU A 137 -15.31 1.53 -0.30
C GLU A 137 -14.94 0.80 1.01
N SER A 138 -15.92 0.44 1.84
CA SER A 138 -15.71 -0.10 3.18
C SER A 138 -15.09 -1.50 3.17
N GLN A 139 -14.18 -1.75 4.12
CA GLN A 139 -13.42 -3.00 4.23
C GLN A 139 -13.37 -3.46 5.69
N CYS A 140 -13.43 -4.77 5.94
CA CYS A 140 -13.25 -5.36 7.27
C CYS A 140 -12.15 -6.42 7.23
N ALA A 141 -11.29 -6.46 8.24
CA ALA A 141 -10.16 -7.39 8.28
C ALA A 141 -10.50 -8.67 9.05
N CYS A 142 -10.34 -9.80 8.40
CA CYS A 142 -10.35 -11.10 9.04
C CYS A 142 -8.96 -11.36 9.66
N LYS A 143 -8.94 -11.71 10.94
CA LYS A 143 -7.75 -12.10 11.73
C LYS A 143 -6.87 -13.16 11.06
N PHE A 144 -7.44 -13.98 10.19
CA PHE A 144 -6.70 -15.02 9.47
C PHE A 144 -5.90 -14.50 8.26
N GLY A 145 -6.00 -13.21 7.89
CA GLY A 145 -5.21 -12.58 6.84
C GLY A 145 -6.00 -12.03 5.65
N GLY A 146 -7.32 -12.25 5.62
CA GLY A 146 -8.15 -11.86 4.49
C GLY A 146 -8.88 -10.53 4.68
N ILE A 147 -8.94 -9.73 3.62
CA ILE A 147 -9.70 -8.48 3.61
C ILE A 147 -11.09 -8.75 3.01
N ILE A 148 -12.11 -8.36 3.75
CA ILE A 148 -13.53 -8.47 3.38
C ILE A 148 -13.94 -7.16 2.73
N THR A 149 -14.53 -7.24 1.54
CA THR A 149 -14.92 -6.10 0.71
C THR A 149 -16.36 -6.25 0.23
N ILE A 150 -17.05 -5.13 0.04
CA ILE A 150 -18.42 -5.12 -0.50
C ILE A 150 -18.39 -5.52 -1.98
N VAL A 151 -19.35 -6.35 -2.40
CA VAL A 151 -19.55 -6.73 -3.80
C VAL A 151 -20.55 -5.74 -4.41
N PRO A 152 -20.19 -5.00 -5.47
CA PRO A 152 -21.17 -4.19 -6.20
C PRO A 152 -22.26 -5.07 -6.78
N GLU A 153 -23.51 -4.65 -6.59
CA GLU A 153 -24.62 -5.20 -7.36
C GLU A 153 -24.43 -4.82 -8.84
N ALA A 154 -24.64 -5.79 -9.72
CA ALA A 154 -24.73 -5.50 -11.14
C ALA A 154 -26.01 -4.70 -11.37
N GLU A 155 -25.91 -3.60 -12.11
CA GLU A 155 -27.09 -2.85 -12.53
C GLU A 155 -27.82 -3.70 -13.58
N GLU A 156 -28.87 -4.42 -13.14
CA GLU A 156 -29.73 -5.18 -14.04
C GLU A 156 -30.32 -4.21 -15.06
N ALA A 157 -30.04 -4.45 -16.34
CA ALA A 157 -30.68 -3.71 -17.41
C ALA A 157 -32.19 -3.98 -17.32
N SER A 158 -32.98 -2.91 -17.16
CA SER A 158 -34.43 -3.02 -17.08
C SER A 158 -34.97 -3.64 -18.37
N GLU A 159 -35.32 -4.91 -18.32
CA GLU A 159 -36.13 -5.55 -19.36
C GLU A 159 -37.50 -4.85 -19.35
N GLU A 160 -37.75 -4.01 -20.36
CA GLU A 160 -39.04 -3.36 -20.53
C GLU A 160 -40.11 -4.44 -20.75
N GLU A 161 -41.09 -4.53 -19.86
CA GLU A 161 -42.23 -5.42 -19.95
C GLU A 161 -42.99 -5.15 -21.26
N SER A 162 -42.65 -5.92 -22.29
CA SER A 162 -43.28 -5.88 -23.60
C SER A 162 -44.29 -7.03 -23.66
N GLU A 163 -45.54 -6.72 -23.30
CA GLU A 163 -46.68 -7.60 -23.48
C GLU A 163 -46.73 -8.08 -24.95
N GLN A 164 -46.51 -9.38 -25.17
CA GLN A 164 -46.76 -10.05 -26.45
C GLN A 164 -47.65 -11.26 -26.18
N GLU A 165 -48.81 -11.27 -26.85
CA GLU A 165 -49.87 -12.25 -26.65
C GLU A 165 -49.45 -13.64 -27.16
N GLU A 166 -49.87 -14.70 -26.47
CA GLU A 166 -49.63 -16.08 -26.90
C GLU A 166 -50.44 -16.43 -28.17
N GLU A 167 -49.79 -16.49 -29.34
CA GLU A 167 -50.35 -17.19 -30.51
C GLU A 167 -49.70 -18.57 -30.68
N VAL A 168 -50.47 -19.62 -30.37
CA VAL A 168 -50.02 -21.02 -30.40
C VAL A 168 -50.21 -21.61 -31.79
N VAL A 169 -49.11 -22.12 -32.39
CA VAL A 169 -49.16 -22.94 -33.62
C VAL A 169 -48.32 -24.20 -33.46
N GLU A 170 -48.98 -25.35 -33.49
CA GLU A 170 -48.34 -26.68 -33.45
C GLU A 170 -47.69 -27.07 -34.79
N ILE A 171 -46.57 -27.79 -34.76
CA ILE A 171 -46.08 -28.58 -35.91
C ILE A 171 -45.48 -29.90 -35.42
N GLU A 172 -46.00 -31.04 -35.91
CA GLU A 172 -45.46 -32.38 -35.64
C GLU A 172 -44.23 -32.74 -36.51
N PRO A 173 -43.38 -33.69 -36.08
CA PRO A 173 -42.12 -34.04 -36.76
C PRO A 173 -42.28 -35.14 -37.82
N ASN A 174 -41.40 -35.16 -38.85
CA ASN A 174 -40.77 -36.42 -39.31
C ASN A 174 -39.62 -36.32 -40.35
N ALA A 175 -38.79 -37.37 -40.33
CA ALA A 175 -38.03 -38.02 -41.42
C ALA A 175 -36.97 -37.27 -42.28
N VAL A 176 -35.73 -37.78 -42.19
CA VAL A 176 -34.68 -37.74 -43.25
C VAL A 176 -34.89 -38.93 -44.22
N PRO A 177 -34.35 -38.95 -45.47
CA PRO A 177 -33.15 -39.79 -45.72
C PRO A 177 -32.23 -39.46 -46.94
N LEU A 178 -30.91 -39.73 -46.79
CA LEU A 178 -29.93 -40.25 -47.82
C LEU A 178 -29.65 -39.42 -49.12
N VAL A 179 -28.60 -39.63 -49.95
CA VAL A 179 -27.38 -40.52 -50.00
C VAL A 179 -26.20 -39.80 -50.72
N ALA A 180 -24.95 -40.31 -50.57
CA ALA A 180 -23.78 -40.36 -51.53
C ALA A 180 -23.32 -39.08 -52.31
N ALA A 181 -22.04 -38.62 -52.29
CA ALA A 181 -20.75 -39.22 -52.73
C ALA A 181 -20.57 -39.33 -54.28
N ALA A 182 -19.42 -39.12 -54.95
CA ALA A 182 -18.06 -38.55 -54.69
C ALA A 182 -17.43 -38.17 -56.07
N SER A 183 -16.18 -37.71 -56.32
CA SER A 183 -14.94 -37.43 -55.54
C SER A 183 -14.38 -36.01 -55.93
N GLU A 184 -13.12 -35.58 -56.17
CA GLU A 184 -11.72 -36.07 -56.35
C GLU A 184 -10.72 -34.97 -55.86
N THR A 185 -9.93 -35.17 -54.80
CA THR A 185 -8.50 -35.60 -54.71
C THR A 185 -7.37 -34.64 -55.14
N ALA A 186 -6.80 -33.91 -54.15
CA ALA A 186 -5.36 -33.61 -53.94
C ALA A 186 -5.24 -32.88 -52.57
N GLU A 187 -4.85 -33.52 -51.46
CA GLU A 187 -3.45 -33.67 -50.97
C GLU A 187 -2.68 -32.32 -50.83
N THR A 188 -2.08 -31.97 -49.67
CA THR A 188 -1.52 -32.80 -48.59
C THR A 188 -1.74 -32.25 -47.15
N GLY A 189 -1.77 -33.15 -46.15
CA GLY A 189 -0.88 -32.96 -44.99
C GLY A 189 -1.36 -32.45 -43.62
N MET A 190 -2.65 -32.45 -43.25
CA MET A 190 -3.06 -32.09 -41.87
C MET A 190 -3.12 -33.32 -40.93
N LYS A 191 -2.27 -33.35 -39.88
CA LYS A 191 -2.30 -34.37 -38.81
C LYS A 191 -3.35 -34.05 -37.73
N THR A 192 -3.84 -35.09 -37.05
CA THR A 192 -5.02 -35.04 -36.16
C THR A 192 -4.68 -34.86 -34.67
N LYS A 193 -5.70 -34.46 -33.90
CA LYS A 193 -5.63 -33.87 -32.55
C LYS A 193 -5.33 -34.86 -31.41
N ALA A 194 -4.55 -35.92 -31.67
CA ALA A 194 -4.31 -37.03 -30.72
C ALA A 194 -2.85 -37.12 -30.20
N GLU A 195 -1.86 -36.60 -30.92
CA GLU A 195 -0.43 -36.69 -30.54
C GLU A 195 0.08 -35.48 -29.69
N MET A 196 -0.82 -34.71 -29.06
CA MET A 196 -0.47 -33.49 -28.30
C MET A 196 -0.46 -33.65 -26.76
N ALA A 197 -0.78 -34.84 -26.23
CA ALA A 197 -1.00 -35.02 -24.78
C ALA A 197 0.27 -35.30 -23.95
N GLU A 198 1.29 -35.96 -24.51
CA GLU A 198 2.46 -36.44 -23.75
C GLU A 198 3.68 -35.50 -23.78
N GLY A 199 3.69 -34.49 -24.67
CA GLY A 199 4.79 -33.53 -24.75
C GLY A 199 4.78 -32.45 -23.64
N VAL A 200 3.64 -32.21 -23.01
CA VAL A 200 3.44 -31.08 -22.07
C VAL A 200 3.85 -31.43 -20.63
N THR A 201 3.68 -32.70 -20.22
CA THR A 201 3.85 -33.14 -18.84
C THR A 201 5.31 -33.13 -18.36
N ALA A 202 6.28 -33.40 -19.25
CA ALA A 202 7.70 -33.38 -18.91
C ALA A 202 8.23 -31.95 -18.67
N GLY A 203 7.81 -30.98 -19.49
CA GLY A 203 8.26 -29.59 -19.37
C GLY A 203 7.79 -28.90 -18.08
N VAL A 204 6.52 -29.13 -17.70
CA VAL A 204 5.96 -28.57 -16.46
C VAL A 204 6.63 -29.19 -15.22
N ALA A 205 6.95 -30.48 -15.23
CA ALA A 205 7.68 -31.12 -14.13
C ALA A 205 9.09 -30.54 -13.95
N ALA A 206 9.81 -30.26 -15.03
CA ALA A 206 11.13 -29.63 -14.98
C ALA A 206 11.05 -28.17 -14.46
N ALA A 207 10.04 -27.41 -14.90
CA ALA A 207 9.79 -26.05 -14.41
C ALA A 207 9.46 -26.03 -12.91
N LEU A 208 8.58 -26.92 -12.45
CA LEU A 208 8.22 -27.04 -11.03
C LEU A 208 9.40 -27.52 -10.16
N ALA A 209 10.24 -28.42 -10.65
CA ALA A 209 11.47 -28.81 -9.95
C ALA A 209 12.47 -27.64 -9.85
N GLY A 210 12.63 -26.85 -10.92
CA GLY A 210 13.43 -25.62 -10.91
C GLY A 210 12.88 -24.58 -9.94
N MET A 211 11.56 -24.37 -9.91
CA MET A 211 10.89 -23.49 -8.96
C MET A 211 10.99 -23.98 -7.51
N ALA A 212 10.94 -25.29 -7.25
CA ALA A 212 11.12 -25.85 -5.92
C ALA A 212 12.57 -25.73 -5.40
N ILE A 213 13.56 -25.82 -6.30
CA ILE A 213 14.98 -25.57 -5.97
C ILE A 213 15.20 -24.06 -5.75
N ALA A 214 14.59 -23.20 -6.56
CA ALA A 214 14.63 -21.74 -6.36
C ALA A 214 13.93 -21.33 -5.04
N ALA A 215 12.80 -21.95 -4.70
CA ALA A 215 12.09 -21.75 -3.44
C ALA A 215 12.94 -22.20 -2.24
N LYS A 216 13.56 -23.38 -2.29
CA LYS A 216 14.50 -23.81 -1.23
C LYS A 216 15.73 -22.90 -1.12
N ASN A 217 16.28 -22.42 -2.23
CA ASN A 217 17.35 -21.43 -2.21
C ASN A 217 16.88 -20.04 -1.73
N LYS A 218 15.57 -19.79 -1.67
CA LYS A 218 14.97 -18.61 -1.03
C LYS A 218 14.73 -18.85 0.46
N GLU A 219 14.13 -19.97 0.85
CA GLU A 219 13.96 -20.40 2.25
C GLU A 219 15.31 -20.48 2.99
N VAL A 220 16.38 -20.95 2.33
CA VAL A 220 17.74 -20.97 2.91
C VAL A 220 18.30 -19.55 3.07
N LYS A 221 18.03 -18.62 2.16
CA LYS A 221 18.47 -17.22 2.28
C LYS A 221 17.65 -16.41 3.29
N GLU A 222 16.36 -16.69 3.42
CA GLU A 222 15.49 -16.05 4.42
C GLU A 222 15.82 -16.49 5.85
N ASN A 223 16.59 -17.57 6.03
CA ASN A 223 17.13 -18.02 7.32
C ASN A 223 18.58 -17.57 7.61
N GLU A 224 19.24 -16.83 6.70
CA GLU A 224 20.59 -16.26 6.92
C GLU A 224 20.59 -14.75 7.20
N ILE A 225 19.41 -14.12 7.40
CA ILE A 225 19.31 -12.74 7.90
C ILE A 225 19.43 -12.74 9.44
N ASN A 226 20.60 -13.15 9.94
CA ASN A 226 20.91 -13.16 11.37
C ASN A 226 22.41 -12.97 11.69
N GLU A 227 23.14 -12.27 10.82
CA GLU A 227 24.44 -11.66 11.13
C GLU A 227 24.43 -10.20 10.64
N SER A 228 24.92 -9.28 11.47
CA SER A 228 24.79 -7.83 11.26
C SER A 228 25.86 -7.30 10.31
N SER A 229 25.47 -6.87 9.11
CA SER A 229 26.30 -5.98 8.29
C SER A 229 26.34 -4.58 8.91
N GLU A 230 27.51 -3.92 8.91
CA GLU A 230 27.73 -2.67 9.66
C GLU A 230 26.83 -1.48 9.26
N GLY A 231 26.21 -1.54 8.08
CA GLY A 231 25.22 -0.56 7.59
C GLY A 231 23.75 -0.99 7.68
N SER A 232 23.43 -2.16 8.26
CA SER A 232 22.02 -2.56 8.47
C SER A 232 21.42 -1.92 9.72
N ILE A 233 20.17 -1.47 9.63
CA ILE A 233 19.44 -0.81 10.73
C ILE A 233 18.25 -1.65 11.20
N SER A 234 18.15 -1.93 12.49
CA SER A 234 17.00 -2.64 13.07
C SER A 234 15.77 -1.73 13.20
N THR A 235 14.56 -2.31 13.25
CA THR A 235 13.33 -1.57 13.54
C THR A 235 13.42 -0.81 14.87
N GLN A 236 14.11 -1.35 15.87
CA GLN A 236 14.34 -0.66 17.14
C GLN A 236 15.17 0.60 16.95
N GLN A 237 16.35 0.52 16.31
CA GLN A 237 17.19 1.69 16.05
C GLN A 237 16.47 2.73 15.19
N LEU A 238 15.73 2.32 14.15
CA LEU A 238 14.95 3.24 13.31
C LEU A 238 13.84 3.92 14.13
N THR A 239 13.21 3.20 15.07
CA THR A 239 12.22 3.75 15.99
C THR A 239 12.85 4.73 16.98
N GLU A 240 13.97 4.36 17.63
CA GLU A 240 14.68 5.22 18.57
C GLU A 240 15.18 6.51 17.90
N ILE A 241 15.73 6.41 16.68
CA ILE A 241 16.06 7.56 15.85
C ILE A 241 14.82 8.42 15.60
N LEU A 242 13.75 7.88 15.00
CA LEU A 242 12.59 8.69 14.59
C LEU A 242 11.79 9.26 15.79
N VAL A 243 11.82 8.59 16.95
CA VAL A 243 11.24 9.07 18.22
C VAL A 243 12.10 10.17 18.84
N ASN A 244 13.40 9.94 19.03
CA ASN A 244 14.30 10.91 19.69
C ASN A 244 14.42 12.21 18.87
N THR A 245 14.45 12.08 17.55
CA THR A 245 14.47 13.20 16.60
C THR A 245 13.16 14.00 16.53
N ASN A 246 12.14 13.57 17.29
CA ASN A 246 10.80 14.16 17.33
C ASN A 246 10.15 14.25 15.94
N HIS A 247 10.54 13.37 15.01
CA HIS A 247 10.06 13.35 13.64
C HIS A 247 8.59 12.88 13.64
N PHE A 248 7.70 13.52 12.89
CA PHE A 248 6.25 13.28 13.02
C PHE A 248 5.78 11.85 12.68
N GLN A 249 6.65 11.03 12.07
CA GLN A 249 6.42 9.60 11.83
C GLN A 249 6.87 8.68 13.00
N ALA A 250 7.37 9.23 14.11
CA ALA A 250 7.89 8.51 15.29
C ALA A 250 6.99 7.36 15.77
N ASN A 251 5.68 7.59 15.86
CA ASN A 251 4.71 6.62 16.36
C ASN A 251 4.24 5.61 15.29
N ALA A 252 4.72 5.74 14.04
CA ALA A 252 4.23 5.01 12.88
C ALA A 252 5.20 3.94 12.35
N VAL A 253 6.45 3.87 12.83
CA VAL A 253 7.47 2.93 12.33
C VAL A 253 6.97 1.47 12.34
N THR A 254 7.24 0.74 11.27
CA THR A 254 6.95 -0.70 11.12
C THR A 254 8.22 -1.46 10.76
N ASP A 255 8.21 -2.78 10.97
CA ASP A 255 9.24 -3.66 10.41
C ASP A 255 9.29 -3.56 8.88
N SER A 256 8.16 -3.36 8.19
CA SER A 256 8.13 -3.13 6.75
C SER A 256 8.85 -1.85 6.32
N MET A 257 8.80 -0.77 7.10
CA MET A 257 9.58 0.45 6.86
C MET A 257 11.09 0.22 7.05
N ALA A 258 11.48 -0.57 8.06
CA ALA A 258 12.88 -0.91 8.30
C ALA A 258 13.44 -1.89 7.24
N VAL A 259 12.67 -2.90 6.83
CA VAL A 259 13.03 -3.84 5.75
C VAL A 259 13.19 -3.10 4.43
N GLU A 260 12.25 -2.22 4.07
CA GLU A 260 12.32 -1.42 2.85
C GLU A 260 13.51 -0.44 2.88
N LEU A 261 13.77 0.22 4.01
CA LEU A 261 14.97 1.04 4.19
C LEU A 261 16.25 0.21 3.96
N ASN A 262 16.39 -0.95 4.61
CA ASN A 262 17.56 -1.81 4.43
C ASN A 262 17.74 -2.28 2.98
N ARG A 263 16.64 -2.60 2.26
CA ARG A 263 16.68 -2.92 0.83
C ARG A 263 17.25 -1.74 0.04
N VAL A 264 16.73 -0.53 0.25
CA VAL A 264 17.18 0.70 -0.42
C VAL A 264 18.65 1.01 -0.09
N LEU A 265 19.06 0.93 1.17
CA LEU A 265 20.46 1.15 1.58
C LEU A 265 21.43 0.23 0.82
N GLN A 266 21.15 -1.07 0.80
CA GLN A 266 21.95 -2.05 0.05
C GLN A 266 21.92 -1.78 -1.47
N GLU A 267 20.74 -1.54 -2.05
CA GLU A 267 20.57 -1.42 -3.50
C GLU A 267 21.18 -0.14 -4.08
N TYR A 268 21.30 0.92 -3.28
CA TYR A 268 21.99 2.16 -3.65
C TYR A 268 23.44 2.25 -3.15
N ASN A 269 23.98 1.15 -2.61
CA ASN A 269 25.35 1.00 -2.08
C ASN A 269 25.66 1.91 -0.87
N ILE A 270 24.65 2.29 -0.10
CA ILE A 270 24.77 3.04 1.16
C ILE A 270 25.01 2.01 2.28
N THR A 271 26.24 1.51 2.40
CA THR A 271 26.50 0.24 3.11
C THR A 271 27.46 0.34 4.29
N THR A 272 28.21 1.42 4.43
CA THR A 272 28.99 1.70 5.64
C THR A 272 28.15 2.39 6.71
N LYS A 273 28.50 2.19 7.99
CA LYS A 273 27.85 2.86 9.13
C LYS A 273 27.76 4.39 8.94
N GLN A 274 28.84 5.01 8.49
CA GLN A 274 28.95 6.46 8.28
C GLN A 274 27.99 6.96 7.17
N GLU A 275 27.94 6.28 6.02
CA GLU A 275 27.01 6.62 4.92
C GLU A 275 25.55 6.52 5.37
N VAL A 276 25.20 5.47 6.11
CA VAL A 276 23.84 5.23 6.61
C VAL A 276 23.44 6.28 7.65
N GLN A 277 24.34 6.64 8.56
CA GLN A 277 24.12 7.70 9.54
C GLN A 277 23.92 9.08 8.86
N MET A 278 24.73 9.40 7.85
CA MET A 278 24.57 10.65 7.08
C MET A 278 23.30 10.66 6.23
N PHE A 279 22.90 9.52 5.65
CA PHE A 279 21.65 9.36 4.90
C PHE A 279 20.43 9.58 5.80
N LEU A 280 20.41 8.96 6.98
CA LEU A 280 19.34 9.13 7.97
C LEU A 280 19.25 10.57 8.47
N ALA A 281 20.36 11.16 8.90
CA ALA A 281 20.35 12.54 9.39
C ALA A 281 19.88 13.55 8.33
N ALA A 282 20.29 13.36 7.07
CA ALA A 282 19.86 14.19 5.95
C ALA A 282 18.36 13.99 5.63
N THR A 283 17.89 12.76 5.52
CA THR A 283 16.48 12.47 5.22
C THR A 283 15.53 12.97 6.30
N ILE A 284 15.85 12.72 7.57
CA ILE A 284 15.08 13.22 8.73
C ILE A 284 15.08 14.76 8.78
N HIS A 285 16.09 15.43 8.19
CA HIS A 285 15.99 16.86 7.93
C HIS A 285 15.05 17.22 6.79
N GLU A 286 15.22 16.69 5.57
CA GLU A 286 14.39 17.12 4.44
C GLU A 286 12.89 16.81 4.68
N SER A 287 12.54 15.67 5.29
CA SER A 287 11.14 15.31 5.55
C SER A 287 10.45 16.01 6.74
N ARG A 288 11.18 16.79 7.56
CA ARG A 288 10.64 17.47 8.75
C ARG A 288 9.46 18.42 8.45
N LEU A 289 9.27 18.81 7.19
CA LEU A 289 8.27 19.78 6.73
C LEU A 289 7.34 19.24 5.63
N SER A 290 7.15 17.92 5.51
CA SER A 290 6.15 17.37 4.58
C SER A 290 4.72 17.67 5.09
N LEU A 291 4.21 18.84 4.69
CA LEU A 291 2.98 19.45 5.21
C LEU A 291 1.72 18.56 5.14
N SER A 292 1.69 17.60 4.21
CA SER A 292 0.61 16.61 4.08
C SER A 292 0.81 15.33 4.89
N GLU A 293 2.04 14.96 5.25
CA GLU A 293 2.32 13.71 6.01
C GLU A 293 2.04 13.89 7.51
N ALA A 294 2.37 15.06 8.06
CA ALA A 294 2.24 15.32 9.49
C ALA A 294 0.84 15.85 9.90
N GLY A 295 -0.09 16.04 8.95
CA GLY A 295 -1.48 16.45 9.20
C GLY A 295 -1.70 17.90 9.67
N TRP A 296 -0.64 18.68 9.89
CA TRP A 296 -0.71 20.03 10.49
C TRP A 296 -1.48 21.09 9.69
N CYS A 297 -1.75 20.87 8.40
CA CYS A 297 -2.60 21.76 7.63
C CYS A 297 -3.43 21.04 6.56
N GLY A 298 -4.66 21.51 6.37
CA GLY A 298 -5.57 20.95 5.36
C GLY A 298 -5.06 21.16 3.93
N THR A 299 -5.55 20.34 3.00
CA THR A 299 -5.16 20.28 1.59
C THR A 299 -5.03 21.66 0.92
N GLU A 300 -5.92 22.60 1.23
CA GLU A 300 -5.91 23.95 0.64
C GLU A 300 -4.72 24.80 1.09
N THR A 301 -4.25 24.63 2.32
CA THR A 301 -3.02 25.28 2.82
C THR A 301 -1.78 24.69 2.14
N VAL A 302 -1.75 23.38 1.89
CA VAL A 302 -0.66 22.73 1.14
C VAL A 302 -0.65 23.23 -0.32
N LYS A 303 -1.81 23.27 -1.01
CA LYS A 303 -1.94 23.87 -2.35
C LYS A 303 -1.43 25.32 -2.37
N LYS A 304 -1.84 26.14 -1.41
CA LYS A 304 -1.41 27.55 -1.30
C LYS A 304 0.09 27.69 -1.10
N TYR A 305 0.71 26.85 -0.25
CA TYR A 305 2.16 26.80 -0.12
C TYR A 305 2.85 26.40 -1.43
N CYS A 306 2.21 25.51 -2.20
CA CYS A 306 2.69 25.03 -3.49
C CYS A 306 2.47 26.00 -4.67
N GLU A 307 1.73 27.10 -4.52
CA GLU A 307 1.58 28.15 -5.55
C GLU A 307 2.95 28.67 -6.04
N LYS A 308 3.95 28.73 -5.15
CA LYS A 308 5.33 29.12 -5.52
C LYS A 308 5.99 28.20 -6.55
N TYR A 309 5.50 26.96 -6.71
CA TYR A 309 5.99 25.96 -7.66
C TYR A 309 5.18 25.88 -8.96
N GLU A 310 4.12 26.68 -9.13
CA GLU A 310 3.32 26.70 -10.36
C GLU A 310 4.13 27.18 -11.59
N PRO A 311 3.79 26.75 -12.82
CA PRO A 311 4.60 26.95 -14.02
C PRO A 311 4.79 28.43 -14.44
N ASN A 312 4.04 29.36 -13.84
CA ASN A 312 4.17 30.79 -14.08
C ASN A 312 5.30 31.43 -13.24
N THR A 313 5.75 30.83 -12.13
CA THR A 313 6.79 31.39 -11.25
C THR A 313 8.20 31.18 -11.83
N SER A 314 9.27 31.60 -11.13
CA SER A 314 10.64 31.17 -11.49
C SER A 314 10.86 29.72 -11.06
N ILE A 315 10.61 29.44 -9.77
CA ILE A 315 10.88 28.14 -9.14
C ILE A 315 10.14 27.01 -9.88
N GLY A 316 8.90 27.22 -10.32
CA GLY A 316 8.17 26.23 -11.12
C GLY A 316 8.86 25.90 -12.44
N LYS A 317 9.44 26.90 -13.14
CA LYS A 317 10.19 26.68 -14.38
C LYS A 317 11.52 25.97 -14.12
N ASP A 318 12.22 26.36 -13.05
CA ASP A 318 13.46 25.71 -12.61
C ASP A 318 13.22 24.22 -12.22
N LEU A 319 12.03 23.90 -11.73
CA LEU A 319 11.52 22.55 -11.44
C LEU A 319 10.96 21.79 -12.65
N GLY A 320 10.91 22.42 -13.83
CA GLY A 320 10.34 21.86 -15.07
C GLY A 320 8.82 21.68 -15.06
N ASN A 321 8.10 22.38 -14.19
CA ASN A 321 6.64 22.41 -14.16
C ASN A 321 6.11 23.22 -15.36
N ILE A 322 5.07 22.70 -16.03
CA ILE A 322 4.55 23.22 -17.31
C ILE A 322 3.02 23.26 -17.40
N GLN A 323 2.29 22.64 -16.47
CA GLN A 323 0.83 22.61 -16.41
C GLN A 323 0.33 23.18 -15.09
N THR A 324 -0.81 23.87 -15.09
CA THR A 324 -1.43 24.38 -13.86
C THR A 324 -1.79 23.22 -12.93
N GLY A 325 -1.43 23.34 -11.65
CA GLY A 325 -1.54 22.27 -10.64
C GLY A 325 -0.28 21.42 -10.48
N ASP A 326 0.72 21.56 -11.36
CA ASP A 326 2.01 20.88 -11.23
C ASP A 326 2.72 21.20 -9.91
N GLY A 327 2.55 22.41 -9.38
CA GLY A 327 3.19 22.83 -8.14
C GLY A 327 2.73 22.05 -6.92
N TYR A 328 1.45 21.66 -6.88
CA TYR A 328 0.89 20.81 -5.83
C TYR A 328 1.05 19.31 -6.13
N LYS A 329 0.91 18.91 -7.41
CA LYS A 329 1.03 17.51 -7.83
C LYS A 329 2.46 16.98 -7.72
N PHE A 330 3.44 17.80 -8.08
CA PHE A 330 4.87 17.49 -8.01
C PHE A 330 5.57 18.29 -6.90
N ARG A 331 4.87 18.53 -5.79
CA ARG A 331 5.44 19.07 -4.54
C ARG A 331 6.48 18.11 -3.95
N GLY A 332 7.18 18.54 -2.89
CA GLY A 332 8.10 17.67 -2.16
C GLY A 332 7.40 16.41 -1.63
N ALA A 333 8.04 15.26 -1.86
CA ALA A 333 7.52 13.95 -1.47
C ALA A 333 8.62 13.00 -0.98
N GLY A 334 8.26 12.15 -0.02
CA GLY A 334 9.16 11.15 0.55
C GLY A 334 10.31 11.75 1.36
N TYR A 335 11.22 10.88 1.79
CA TYR A 335 12.24 11.19 2.79
C TYR A 335 13.32 12.18 2.33
N ILE A 336 13.42 12.47 1.04
CA ILE A 336 14.35 13.48 0.47
C ILE A 336 13.63 14.69 -0.13
N GLN A 337 12.30 14.80 0.04
CA GLN A 337 11.45 15.83 -0.57
C GLN A 337 11.69 16.01 -2.08
N LEU A 338 11.63 14.91 -2.85
CA LEU A 338 11.74 14.95 -4.30
C LEU A 338 10.66 15.90 -4.86
N THR A 339 11.09 16.95 -5.57
CA THR A 339 10.24 18.09 -5.98
C THR A 339 10.41 18.39 -7.47
N GLY A 340 9.30 18.72 -8.16
CA GLY A 340 9.27 19.22 -9.54
C GLY A 340 9.07 18.14 -10.60
N ARG A 341 8.21 18.42 -11.59
CA ARG A 341 7.86 17.50 -12.68
C ARG A 341 9.09 16.91 -13.37
N TYR A 342 10.15 17.69 -13.56
CA TYR A 342 11.40 17.18 -14.16
C TYR A 342 12.04 16.07 -13.33
N ASN A 343 12.12 16.23 -12.01
CA ASN A 343 12.71 15.23 -11.12
C ASN A 343 11.79 14.01 -10.95
N TYR A 344 10.47 14.20 -10.91
CA TYR A 344 9.51 13.09 -10.93
C TYR A 344 9.60 12.28 -12.22
N GLN A 345 9.71 12.94 -13.37
CA GLN A 345 9.89 12.27 -14.67
C GLN A 345 11.19 11.46 -14.69
N LYS A 346 12.30 12.02 -14.19
CA LYS A 346 13.59 11.32 -14.10
C LYS A 346 13.60 10.18 -13.07
N PHE A 347 12.78 10.26 -12.03
CA PHE A 347 12.54 9.14 -11.11
C PHE A 347 11.66 8.07 -11.75
N SER A 348 10.62 8.44 -12.49
CA SER A 348 9.76 7.51 -13.22
C SER A 348 10.52 6.70 -14.27
N GLU A 349 11.44 7.33 -15.02
CA GLU A 349 12.34 6.65 -15.97
C GLU A 349 13.28 5.66 -15.27
N HIS A 350 13.75 6.00 -14.06
CA HIS A 350 14.62 5.14 -13.26
C HIS A 350 13.87 3.94 -12.67
N ILE A 351 12.64 4.15 -12.18
CA ILE A 351 11.73 3.07 -11.76
C ILE A 351 11.39 2.15 -12.94
N GLU A 352 11.15 2.70 -14.13
CA GLU A 352 10.89 1.92 -15.35
C GLU A 352 12.06 0.98 -15.69
N ILE A 353 13.30 1.45 -15.59
CA ILE A 353 14.51 0.65 -15.83
C ILE A 353 14.68 -0.46 -14.79
N LYS A 354 14.36 -0.21 -13.51
CA LYS A 354 14.56 -1.18 -12.41
C LYS A 354 13.43 -2.20 -12.26
N TYR A 355 12.18 -1.75 -12.30
CA TYR A 355 11.01 -2.52 -11.87
C TYR A 355 9.89 -2.60 -12.93
N GLY A 356 10.07 -1.94 -14.08
CA GLY A 356 9.04 -1.80 -15.11
C GLY A 356 8.22 -0.51 -14.97
N TYR A 357 7.58 -0.10 -16.06
CA TYR A 357 6.91 1.19 -16.18
C TYR A 357 5.73 1.35 -15.20
N ASP A 358 5.78 2.43 -14.40
CA ASP A 358 4.72 2.80 -13.46
C ASP A 358 4.13 4.19 -13.78
N ALA A 359 3.01 4.17 -14.49
CA ALA A 359 2.27 5.38 -14.87
C ALA A 359 1.75 6.20 -13.68
N GLU A 360 1.54 5.58 -12.52
CA GLU A 360 0.93 6.26 -11.36
C GLU A 360 1.87 7.29 -10.73
N ILE A 361 3.20 7.14 -10.90
CA ILE A 361 4.19 8.17 -10.50
C ILE A 361 3.88 9.51 -11.17
N MET A 362 3.70 9.52 -12.50
CA MET A 362 3.42 10.75 -13.26
C MET A 362 1.93 11.14 -13.29
N LYS A 363 1.02 10.20 -13.00
CA LYS A 363 -0.43 10.46 -12.94
C LYS A 363 -0.88 11.01 -11.58
N ARG A 364 -0.39 10.46 -10.46
CA ARG A 364 -0.75 10.86 -9.08
C ARG A 364 0.29 11.76 -8.41
N GLY A 365 1.57 11.67 -8.78
CA GLY A 365 2.61 12.54 -8.22
C GLY A 365 2.92 12.24 -6.75
N ALA A 366 3.04 13.30 -5.94
CA ALA A 366 3.51 13.23 -4.55
C ALA A 366 2.80 12.18 -3.70
N ASP A 367 1.47 12.13 -3.78
CA ASP A 367 0.62 11.23 -2.98
C ASP A 367 0.94 9.74 -3.23
N TYR A 368 1.55 9.41 -4.38
CA TYR A 368 1.97 8.06 -4.74
C TYR A 368 3.44 7.78 -4.40
N ILE A 369 4.33 8.78 -4.52
CA ILE A 369 5.72 8.62 -4.05
C ILE A 369 5.74 8.43 -2.53
N ILE A 370 4.98 9.21 -1.77
CA ILE A 370 4.90 9.10 -0.30
C ILE A 370 4.42 7.70 0.12
N THR A 371 3.48 7.10 -0.61
CA THR A 371 2.85 5.82 -0.22
C THR A 371 3.54 4.57 -0.76
N LYS A 372 4.32 4.65 -1.84
CA LYS A 372 4.96 3.49 -2.49
C LYS A 372 6.48 3.56 -2.62
N TYR A 373 7.06 4.77 -2.68
CA TYR A 373 8.44 4.98 -3.11
C TYR A 373 9.23 5.96 -2.21
N ALA A 374 8.82 6.15 -0.96
CA ALA A 374 9.37 7.18 -0.08
C ALA A 374 10.88 7.01 0.18
N TRP A 375 11.32 5.77 0.47
CA TRP A 375 12.75 5.44 0.61
C TRP A 375 13.45 5.33 -0.75
N GLU A 376 12.81 4.69 -1.72
CA GLU A 376 13.35 4.48 -3.08
C GLU A 376 13.73 5.81 -3.77
N ALA A 377 12.92 6.87 -3.58
CA ALA A 377 13.20 8.21 -4.08
C ALA A 377 14.41 8.87 -3.38
N ALA A 378 14.64 8.58 -2.10
CA ALA A 378 15.80 9.05 -1.34
C ALA A 378 17.08 8.33 -1.77
N GLY A 379 17.07 7.01 -1.89
CA GLY A 379 18.19 6.23 -2.42
C GLY A 379 18.55 6.61 -3.86
N TYR A 380 17.55 6.78 -4.73
CA TYR A 380 17.73 7.32 -6.08
C TYR A 380 18.43 8.68 -6.07
N TYR A 381 17.94 9.64 -5.29
CA TYR A 381 18.55 10.97 -5.21
C TYR A 381 20.00 10.88 -4.73
N TRP A 382 20.25 10.09 -3.69
CA TRP A 382 21.57 9.95 -3.06
C TRP A 382 22.61 9.36 -4.03
N ASN A 383 22.24 8.35 -4.79
CA ASN A 383 23.09 7.75 -5.81
C ASN A 383 23.27 8.68 -7.04
N LYS A 384 22.19 9.29 -7.54
CA LYS A 384 22.20 10.20 -8.70
C LYS A 384 23.10 11.43 -8.49
N ASN A 385 23.19 11.94 -7.27
CA ASN A 385 24.04 13.09 -6.91
C ASN A 385 25.38 12.67 -6.30
N GLU A 386 25.79 11.40 -6.46
CA GLU A 386 27.09 10.84 -6.03
C GLU A 386 27.43 11.10 -4.54
N ILE A 387 26.44 11.07 -3.64
CA ILE A 387 26.65 11.55 -2.26
C ILE A 387 27.68 10.69 -1.49
N ASN A 388 27.75 9.36 -1.71
CA ASN A 388 28.83 8.53 -1.15
C ASN A 388 30.23 9.01 -1.55
N LYS A 389 30.40 9.57 -2.76
CA LYS A 389 31.68 10.13 -3.19
C LYS A 389 32.05 11.38 -2.41
N ILE A 390 31.08 12.21 -2.02
CA ILE A 390 31.31 13.37 -1.14
C ILE A 390 31.79 12.93 0.25
N ILE A 391 31.25 11.79 0.73
CA ILE A 391 31.66 11.18 2.00
C ILE A 391 33.08 10.61 1.87
N GLN A 392 33.37 9.85 0.82
CA GLN A 392 34.71 9.33 0.52
C GLN A 392 35.75 10.46 0.39
N ASP A 393 35.49 11.47 -0.46
CA ASP A 393 36.40 12.60 -0.66
C ASP A 393 36.66 13.34 0.66
N GLY A 394 35.65 13.42 1.55
CA GLY A 394 35.79 13.98 2.90
C GLY A 394 36.65 13.13 3.85
N ASN A 395 36.57 11.80 3.76
CA ASN A 395 37.44 10.88 4.49
C ASN A 395 38.89 10.95 3.97
N ASP A 396 39.08 11.00 2.65
CA ASP A 396 40.39 11.16 2.01
C ASP A 396 41.03 12.52 2.36
N ASP A 397 40.22 13.60 2.45
CA ASP A 397 40.61 14.91 2.97
C ASP A 397 40.91 14.92 4.50
N ASN A 398 40.69 13.80 5.21
CA ASN A 398 40.84 13.62 6.67
C ASN A 398 39.98 14.62 7.48
N LEU A 399 38.75 14.89 7.02
CA LEU A 399 37.78 15.73 7.73
C LEU A 399 37.10 14.95 8.87
N ASP A 400 36.57 15.67 9.86
CA ASP A 400 35.66 15.09 10.85
C ASP A 400 34.25 14.86 10.27
N ASP A 401 33.50 13.92 10.87
CA ASP A 401 32.17 13.52 10.42
C ASP A 401 31.19 14.69 10.27
N ILE A 402 31.28 15.72 11.14
CA ILE A 402 30.38 16.86 11.09
C ILE A 402 30.73 17.83 9.95
N MET A 403 31.99 17.94 9.55
CA MET A 403 32.41 18.64 8.32
C MET A 403 32.07 17.84 7.05
N ILE A 404 32.16 16.51 7.08
CA ILE A 404 31.72 15.65 5.96
C ILE A 404 30.19 15.76 5.78
N TYR A 405 29.43 15.60 6.85
CA TYR A 405 27.97 15.78 6.82
C TYR A 405 27.55 17.21 6.43
N LYS A 406 28.39 18.22 6.68
CA LYS A 406 28.20 19.58 6.15
C LYS A 406 28.33 19.62 4.62
N ARG A 407 29.33 18.95 4.02
CA ARG A 407 29.46 18.82 2.56
C ARG A 407 28.26 18.09 1.95
N VAL A 408 27.83 16.98 2.57
CA VAL A 408 26.60 16.24 2.18
C VAL A 408 25.37 17.15 2.21
N SER A 409 25.13 17.83 3.34
CA SER A 409 24.01 18.77 3.50
C SER A 409 24.06 19.94 2.50
N ASN A 410 25.25 20.42 2.16
CA ASN A 410 25.46 21.45 1.15
C ASN A 410 25.17 20.96 -0.27
N ALA A 411 25.49 19.71 -0.60
CA ALA A 411 25.11 19.12 -1.88
C ALA A 411 23.58 19.01 -2.01
N ILE A 412 22.91 18.47 -0.98
CA ILE A 412 21.45 18.28 -0.97
C ILE A 412 20.72 19.63 -1.03
N ASN A 413 21.06 20.57 -0.14
CA ASN A 413 20.35 21.85 0.00
C ASN A 413 20.74 22.90 -1.05
N ARG A 414 21.97 22.85 -1.59
CA ARG A 414 22.55 23.94 -2.40
C ARG A 414 23.05 23.50 -3.78
N GLY A 415 23.04 22.20 -4.10
CA GLY A 415 23.61 21.65 -5.33
C GLY A 415 25.14 21.80 -5.43
N ASN A 416 25.84 22.05 -4.31
CA ASN A 416 27.28 22.28 -4.28
C ASN A 416 27.84 21.95 -2.90
N ALA A 417 28.51 20.81 -2.77
CA ALA A 417 29.12 20.31 -1.53
C ALA A 417 30.10 21.30 -0.89
N ASP A 418 30.95 21.91 -1.72
CA ASP A 418 32.06 22.78 -1.30
C ASP A 418 31.61 24.24 -1.07
N SER A 419 30.33 24.45 -0.80
CA SER A 419 29.80 25.76 -0.46
C SER A 419 30.44 26.29 0.83
N LYS A 420 31.13 27.44 0.74
CA LYS A 420 31.65 28.18 1.91
C LYS A 420 30.55 28.79 2.78
N LYS A 421 29.29 28.68 2.38
CA LYS A 421 28.12 28.99 3.19
C LYS A 421 27.58 27.70 3.80
N ASP A 422 27.00 27.83 4.97
CA ASP A 422 26.27 26.74 5.61
C ASP A 422 25.01 26.39 4.77
N PRO A 423 24.53 25.14 4.86
CA PRO A 423 23.22 24.78 4.29
C PRO A 423 22.09 25.50 5.03
N GLY A 424 20.92 25.57 4.41
CA GLY A 424 19.71 26.02 5.09
C GLY A 424 19.47 25.21 6.37
N GLU A 425 19.14 25.90 7.46
CA GLU A 425 18.80 25.28 8.75
C GLU A 425 19.91 24.37 9.30
N TRP A 426 21.18 24.75 9.09
CA TRP A 426 22.34 23.95 9.50
C TRP A 426 22.32 23.48 10.95
N SER A 427 21.96 24.31 11.93
CA SER A 427 21.86 23.88 13.34
C SER A 427 20.89 22.71 13.56
N ASP A 428 19.75 22.75 12.86
CA ASP A 428 18.69 21.74 12.90
C ASP A 428 19.09 20.47 12.12
N ARG A 429 19.96 20.58 11.11
CA ARG A 429 20.66 19.45 10.47
C ARG A 429 21.68 18.81 11.40
N GLN A 430 22.49 19.61 12.12
CA GLN A 430 23.48 19.12 13.09
C GLN A 430 22.82 18.36 14.24
N GLU A 431 21.66 18.83 14.72
CA GLU A 431 20.86 18.19 15.77
C GLU A 431 20.54 16.73 15.41
N ARG A 432 20.00 16.48 14.21
CA ARG A 432 19.69 15.12 13.74
C ARG A 432 20.91 14.27 13.47
N PHE A 433 22.03 14.86 13.07
CA PHE A 433 23.27 14.10 12.93
C PHE A 433 23.73 13.57 14.29
N ASN A 434 23.74 14.41 15.31
CA ASN A 434 24.11 14.01 16.66
C ASN A 434 23.15 12.95 17.25
N GLU A 435 21.85 13.10 17.04
CA GLU A 435 20.84 12.13 17.50
C GLU A 435 20.96 10.78 16.77
N VAL A 436 21.20 10.79 15.45
CA VAL A 436 21.49 9.57 14.67
C VAL A 436 22.81 8.93 15.09
N LEU A 437 23.85 9.70 15.42
CA LEU A 437 25.07 9.14 16.00
C LEU A 437 24.76 8.41 17.34
N SER A 438 23.99 9.05 18.23
CA SER A 438 23.69 8.50 19.57
C SER A 438 22.82 7.24 19.60
N ALA A 439 22.11 6.93 18.51
CA ALA A 439 21.33 5.68 18.37
C ALA A 439 22.15 4.52 17.77
N TYR A 440 23.47 4.70 17.66
CA TYR A 440 24.44 3.77 17.08
C TYR A 440 25.67 3.59 18.00
N GLU A 441 25.59 4.02 19.27
CA GLU A 441 26.57 3.80 20.35
C GLU A 441 26.10 2.68 21.31
#